data_AF-A0A2V8E5X3-F1
#
_entry.id   AF-A0A2V8E5X3-F1
#
_cell.length_a   1.000
_cell.length_b   1.000
_cell.length_c   1.000
_cell.angle_alpha   90.00
_cell.angle_beta   90.00
_cell.angle_gamma   90.00
#
_symmetry.space_group_name_H-M   'P 1'
#
loop_
_entity.id
_entity.type
_entity.pdbx_description
1 polymer ?
#
loop_
_entity_poly.entity_id
_entity_poly.type
_entity_poly.pdbx_seq_one_letter_code
_entity_poly.pdbx_strand_id
1 'polypeptide(L)'
;TTGLDPITAATVNDEVVKLRDLERVTSILVTHQIRDAFYVANHLAARSDGRVQILADAGGGEHASFMVLNDGRIYFAGSGAELLATRDAYLQEFLLMTLPPW
;
A
#
# COMPACT_ATOMS: atom_id res chain seq x y z
N THR A 1 5.96 -2.94 7.41
CA THR A 1 7.33 -3.49 7.65
C THR A 1 7.49 -3.77 9.14
N THR A 2 8.16 -4.85 9.60
CA THR A 2 8.22 -5.15 11.06
C THR A 2 9.51 -4.64 11.67
N GLY A 3 9.41 -3.77 12.70
CA GLY A 3 10.56 -3.33 13.50
C GLY A 3 11.29 -2.07 13.00
N LEU A 4 10.84 -1.47 11.89
CA LEU A 4 11.30 -0.14 11.49
C LEU A 4 10.50 0.93 12.25
N ASP A 5 11.18 2.00 12.65
CA ASP A 5 10.47 3.18 13.16
C ASP A 5 9.61 3.80 12.02
N PRO A 6 8.54 4.54 12.36
CA PRO A 6 7.61 5.07 11.35
C PRO A 6 8.25 5.98 10.29
N ILE A 7 9.34 6.68 10.61
CA ILE A 7 10.04 7.58 9.68
C ILE A 7 10.81 6.75 8.65
N THR A 8 11.52 5.73 9.12
CA THR A 8 12.25 4.80 8.25
C THR A 8 11.29 4.01 7.35
N ALA A 9 10.14 3.56 7.89
CA ALA A 9 9.11 2.89 7.10
C ALA A 9 8.54 3.78 5.99
N ALA A 10 8.29 5.07 6.27
CA ALA A 10 7.84 6.02 5.26
C ALA A 10 8.87 6.20 4.13
N THR A 11 10.15 6.29 4.48
CA THR A 11 11.24 6.41 3.49
C THR A 11 11.31 5.17 2.59
N VAL A 12 11.16 3.97 3.16
CA VAL A 12 11.11 2.73 2.37
C VAL A 12 9.92 2.72 1.42
N ASN A 13 8.74 3.16 1.87
CA ASN A 13 7.57 3.24 1.01
C ASN A 13 7.80 4.22 -0.16
N ASP A 14 8.47 5.35 0.07
CA ASP A 14 8.85 6.28 -1.00
C ASP A 14 9.76 5.61 -2.05
N GLU A 15 10.75 4.82 -1.62
CA GLU A 15 11.62 4.09 -2.54
C GLU A 15 10.84 3.02 -3.34
N VAL A 16 9.88 2.33 -2.72
CA VAL A 16 8.99 1.39 -3.43
C VAL A 16 8.18 2.11 -4.51
N VAL A 17 7.62 3.29 -4.20
CA VAL A 17 6.85 4.11 -5.16
C VAL A 17 7.76 4.59 -6.31
N LYS A 18 8.98 5.04 -6.02
CA LYS A 18 9.96 5.45 -7.04
C LYS A 18 10.33 4.31 -7.98
N LEU A 19 10.63 3.12 -7.44
CA LEU A 19 10.98 1.95 -8.24
C LEU A 19 9.81 1.53 -9.14
N ARG A 20 8.58 1.59 -8.64
CA ARG A 20 7.39 1.27 -9.42
C ARG A 20 7.20 2.26 -10.58
N ASP A 21 7.23 3.56 -10.31
CA ASP A 21 6.78 4.56 -11.28
C ASP A 21 7.90 5.05 -12.22
N LEU A 22 9.11 5.25 -11.69
CA LEU A 22 10.23 5.82 -12.45
C LEU A 22 11.08 4.73 -13.11
N GLU A 23 11.31 3.62 -12.40
CA GLU A 23 12.17 2.53 -12.87
C GLU A 23 11.37 1.38 -13.50
N ARG A 24 10.03 1.43 -13.45
CA ARG A 24 9.10 0.43 -14.00
C ARG A 24 9.34 -0.99 -13.48
N VAL A 25 9.72 -1.11 -12.21
CA VAL A 25 9.95 -2.40 -11.56
C VAL A 25 8.64 -3.00 -11.08
N THR A 26 8.36 -4.24 -11.48
CA THR A 26 7.26 -5.02 -10.89
C THR A 26 7.61 -5.38 -9.45
N SER A 27 6.79 -4.94 -8.50
CA SER A 27 7.06 -5.07 -7.07
C SER A 27 5.95 -5.85 -6.35
N ILE A 28 6.33 -6.66 -5.37
CA ILE A 28 5.41 -7.29 -4.42
C ILE A 28 5.78 -6.78 -3.03
N LEU A 29 4.84 -6.11 -2.36
CA LEU A 29 5.01 -5.65 -0.99
C LEU A 29 4.28 -6.60 -0.03
N VAL A 30 5.03 -7.21 0.88
CA VAL A 30 4.47 -8.02 1.97
C VAL A 30 4.60 -7.24 3.27
N THR A 31 3.47 -6.91 3.89
CA THR A 31 3.46 -6.10 5.10
C THR A 31 2.32 -6.49 6.04
N HIS A 32 2.58 -6.41 7.35
CA HIS A 32 1.54 -6.48 8.38
C HIS A 32 0.88 -5.11 8.65
N GLN A 33 1.40 -4.04 8.05
CA GLN A 33 0.90 -2.68 8.23
C GLN A 33 0.15 -2.28 6.96
N ILE A 34 -1.18 -2.38 7.01
CA ILE A 34 -2.06 -2.05 5.87
C ILE A 34 -1.87 -0.60 5.40
N ARG A 35 -1.49 0.31 6.32
CA ARG A 35 -1.16 1.71 6.01
C ARG A 35 -0.04 1.84 4.99
N ASP A 36 1.01 1.03 5.08
CA ASP A 36 2.13 1.06 4.13
C ASP A 36 1.64 0.65 2.73
N ALA A 37 0.80 -0.39 2.67
CA ALA A 37 0.22 -0.86 1.43
C ALA A 37 -0.66 0.21 0.77
N PHE A 38 -1.51 0.90 1.55
CA PHE A 38 -2.31 2.03 1.06
C PHE A 38 -1.47 3.25 0.69
N TYR A 39 -0.37 3.52 1.39
CA TYR A 39 0.56 4.57 1.00
C TYR A 39 1.10 4.29 -0.40
N VAL A 40 1.64 3.09 -0.63
CA VAL A 40 2.16 2.72 -1.95
C VAL A 40 1.04 2.76 -3.00
N ALA A 41 -0.14 2.21 -2.71
CA ALA A 41 -1.25 2.19 -3.65
C ALA A 41 -1.74 3.58 -4.08
N ASN A 42 -1.67 4.58 -3.20
CA ASN A 42 -2.30 5.89 -3.39
C ASN A 42 -1.29 7.04 -3.63
N HIS A 43 0.00 6.75 -3.75
CA HIS A 43 1.02 7.77 -4.06
C HIS A 43 1.71 7.47 -5.37
N LEU A 44 2.20 8.52 -6.03
CA LEU A 44 2.95 8.46 -7.29
C LEU A 44 4.28 9.18 -7.15
N ALA A 45 5.33 8.63 -7.77
CA ALA A 45 6.59 9.34 -7.97
C ALA A 45 6.61 10.05 -9.32
N ALA A 46 6.82 11.36 -9.29
CA ALA A 46 6.97 12.19 -10.48
C ALA A 46 8.31 12.93 -10.45
N ARG A 47 8.90 13.16 -11.63
CA ARG A 47 10.09 14.02 -11.78
C ARG A 47 9.67 15.39 -12.30
N SER A 48 9.91 16.44 -11.51
CA SER A 48 9.70 17.85 -11.90
C SER A 48 10.95 18.64 -11.56
N ASP A 49 11.41 19.49 -12.48
CA ASP A 49 12.57 20.37 -12.31
C ASP A 49 13.84 19.65 -11.81
N GLY A 50 14.08 18.45 -12.35
CA GLY A 50 15.23 17.62 -11.97
C GLY A 50 15.14 16.98 -10.58
N ARG A 51 14.03 17.14 -9.86
CA ARG A 51 13.78 16.55 -8.54
C ARG A 51 12.67 15.53 -8.60
N VAL A 52 12.81 14.47 -7.80
CA VAL A 52 11.77 13.45 -7.60
C VAL A 52 10.87 13.89 -6.45
N GLN A 53 9.56 13.82 -6.65
CA GLN A 53 8.55 14.14 -5.65
C GLN A 53 7.56 12.98 -5.53
N ILE A 54 7.13 12.70 -4.30
CA ILE A 54 6.05 11.74 -4.01
C ILE A 54 4.77 12.55 -3.80
N LEU A 55 3.73 12.22 -4.55
CA LEU A 55 2.47 12.95 -4.57
C LEU A 55 1.34 11.98 -4.27
N ALA A 56 0.37 12.38 -3.45
CA ALA A 56 -0.87 11.63 -3.33
C ALA A 56 -1.63 11.69 -4.67
N ASP A 57 -2.08 10.53 -5.16
CA ASP A 57 -2.84 10.46 -6.39
C ASP A 57 -4.30 10.83 -6.14
N ALA A 58 -4.62 12.10 -6.38
CA ALA A 58 -5.99 12.60 -6.33
C ALA A 58 -6.87 12.07 -7.47
N GLY A 59 -6.29 11.42 -8.49
CA GLY A 59 -7.00 10.84 -9.63
C GLY A 59 -7.70 9.52 -9.32
N GLY A 60 -7.47 8.92 -8.14
CA GLY A 60 -8.06 7.64 -7.75
C GLY A 60 -7.54 6.45 -8.56
N GLY A 61 -6.34 6.57 -9.15
CA GLY A 61 -5.68 5.44 -9.78
C GLY A 61 -5.28 4.40 -8.74
N GLU A 62 -5.67 3.15 -8.95
CA GLU A 62 -5.17 2.05 -8.12
C GLU A 62 -3.83 1.57 -8.68
N HIS A 63 -2.74 2.03 -8.06
CA HIS A 63 -1.38 1.67 -8.49
C HIS A 63 -0.86 0.37 -7.88
N ALA A 64 -1.72 -0.34 -7.14
CA ALA A 64 -1.45 -1.64 -6.56
C ALA A 64 -2.75 -2.44 -6.35
N SER A 65 -2.70 -3.74 -6.61
CA SER A 65 -3.74 -4.68 -6.20
C SER A 65 -3.41 -5.27 -4.83
N PHE A 66 -4.44 -5.56 -4.03
CA PHE A 66 -4.32 -6.12 -2.70
C PHE A 66 -4.61 -7.61 -2.71
N MET A 67 -3.88 -8.34 -1.89
CA MET A 67 -4.10 -9.76 -1.63
C MET A 67 -4.01 -10.03 -0.13
N VAL A 68 -5.04 -10.66 0.44
CA VAL A 68 -5.03 -11.10 1.83
C VAL A 68 -4.98 -12.62 1.85
N LEU A 69 -4.02 -13.15 2.60
CA LEU A 69 -3.84 -14.58 2.80
C LEU A 69 -4.42 -15.00 4.14
N ASN A 70 -5.20 -16.08 4.16
CA ASN A 70 -5.71 -16.70 5.37
C ASN A 70 -5.65 -18.23 5.23
N ASP A 71 -5.14 -18.94 6.24
CA ASP A 71 -4.98 -20.40 6.26
C ASP A 71 -4.36 -21.00 4.98
N GLY A 72 -3.30 -20.36 4.48
CA GLY A 72 -2.56 -20.82 3.29
C GLY A 72 -3.31 -20.63 1.97
N ARG A 73 -4.40 -19.84 1.95
CA ARG A 73 -5.19 -19.54 0.77
C ARG A 73 -5.25 -18.03 0.51
N ILE A 74 -5.45 -17.68 -0.75
CA ILE A 74 -5.85 -16.31 -1.11
C ILE A 74 -7.30 -16.14 -0.68
N TYR A 75 -7.50 -15.40 0.40
CA TYR A 75 -8.81 -15.12 0.96
C TYR A 75 -9.47 -13.93 0.26
N PHE A 76 -8.68 -12.93 -0.10
CA PHE A 76 -9.10 -11.77 -0.86
C PHE A 76 -8.06 -11.45 -1.94
N ALA A 77 -8.50 -11.07 -3.12
CA ALA A 77 -7.68 -10.47 -4.16
C ALA A 77 -8.52 -9.42 -4.90
N GLY A 78 -8.03 -8.19 -4.99
CA GLY A 78 -8.78 -7.12 -5.63
C GLY A 78 -8.19 -5.74 -5.41
N SER A 79 -9.07 -4.77 -5.60
CA SER A 79 -8.85 -3.35 -5.46
C SER A 79 -8.68 -2.93 -3.99
N GLY A 80 -8.02 -1.80 -3.74
CA GLY A 80 -7.96 -1.20 -2.41
C GLY A 80 -9.34 -0.70 -1.96
N ALA A 81 -10.11 -0.13 -2.89
CA ALA A 81 -11.50 0.27 -2.64
C ALA A 81 -12.42 -0.94 -2.35
N GLU A 82 -12.27 -2.04 -3.09
CA GLU A 82 -13.01 -3.29 -2.82
C GLU A 82 -12.69 -3.86 -1.44
N LEU A 83 -11.41 -3.81 -1.03
CA LEU A 83 -11.00 -4.26 0.30
C LEU A 83 -11.65 -3.41 1.40
N LEU A 84 -11.66 -2.08 1.26
CA LEU A 84 -12.28 -1.18 2.23
C LEU A 84 -13.82 -1.27 2.26
N ALA A 85 -14.45 -1.60 1.13
CA ALA A 85 -15.89 -1.74 1.02
C ALA A 85 -16.42 -3.11 1.47
N THR A 86 -15.53 -4.03 1.88
CA THR A 86 -15.91 -5.39 2.25
C THR A 86 -16.84 -5.45 3.46
N ARG A 87 -17.75 -6.42 3.44
CA ARG A 87 -18.64 -6.77 4.56
C ARG A 87 -18.26 -8.10 5.21
N ASP A 88 -17.15 -8.69 4.76
CA ASP A 88 -16.63 -9.93 5.32
C ASP A 88 -16.08 -9.69 6.73
N ALA A 89 -16.50 -10.53 7.68
CA ALA A 89 -16.16 -10.34 9.10
C ALA A 89 -14.65 -10.46 9.37
N TYR A 90 -13.96 -11.40 8.71
CA TYR A 90 -12.53 -11.59 8.88
C TYR A 90 -11.74 -10.42 8.32
N LEU A 91 -12.09 -9.95 7.11
CA LEU A 91 -11.42 -8.80 6.51
C LEU A 91 -11.67 -7.51 7.28
N GLN A 92 -12.87 -7.32 7.82
CA GLN A 92 -13.17 -6.17 8.69
C GLN A 92 -12.36 -6.21 9.98
N GLU A 93 -12.25 -7.37 10.63
CA GLU A 93 -11.42 -7.54 11.82
C GLU A 93 -9.94 -7.29 11.51
N PHE A 94 -9.44 -7.84 10.40
CA PHE A 94 -8.08 -7.63 9.93
C PHE A 94 -7.78 -6.14 9.68
N LEU A 95 -8.67 -5.44 8.98
CA LEU A 95 -8.54 -3.99 8.74
C LEU A 95 -8.58 -3.21 10.05
N LEU A 96 -9.48 -3.55 10.98
CA LEU A 96 -9.58 -2.90 12.28
C LEU A 96 -8.30 -3.07 13.11
N MET A 97 -7.69 -4.25 13.09
CA MET A 97 -6.47 -4.52 13.85
C MET A 97 -5.21 -3.88 13.24
N THR A 98 -5.22 -3.57 11.95
CA THR A 98 -4.03 -3.10 11.22
C THR A 98 -4.08 -1.62 10.83
N LEU A 99 -5.28 -1.02 10.78
CA LEU A 99 -5.44 0.44 10.71
C LEU A 99 -5.26 1.02 12.12
N PRO A 100 -4.47 2.11 12.29
CA PRO A 100 -4.35 2.75 13.58
C PRO A 100 -5.72 3.26 14.07
N PRO A 101 -5.96 3.28 15.40
CA PRO A 101 -7.13 3.96 15.95
C PRO A 101 -6.99 5.45 15.61
N TRP A 102 -8.06 6.01 15.05
CA TRP A 102 -8.22 7.43 14.76
C TRP A 102 -8.12 8.28 16.04
#